data_AF-W4QKC8-F1
#
_entry.id   AF-W4QKC8-F1
#
_cell.length_a   1.000
_cell.length_b   1.000
_cell.length_c   1.000
_cell.angle_alpha   90.00
_cell.angle_beta   90.00
_cell.angle_gamma   90.00
#
_symmetry.space_group_name_H-M   'P 1'
#
loop_
_entity.id
_entity.type
_entity.pdbx_description
1 polymer ?
#
loop_
_entity_poly.entity_id
_entity_poly.type
_entity_poly.pdbx_seq_one_letter_code
_entity_poly.pdbx_strand_id
1 'polypeptide(L)'
;MEGRKKVLVTATNYSTLCKEAKALLEQNQIDVIENPHDRPMTFEELREVISDIDGVVAGVDSWNEAVFQLAPHLKVISRFGVG
;
A
#
# COMPACT_ATOMS: atom_id res chain seq x y z
N MET A 1 -14.27 -17.35 7.83
CA MET A 1 -14.22 -16.81 6.46
C MET A 1 -13.18 -15.70 6.50
N GLU A 2 -11.96 -15.94 6.02
CA GLU A 2 -10.96 -14.88 5.95
C GLU A 2 -11.46 -13.81 4.97
N GLY A 3 -11.50 -12.56 5.43
CA GLY A 3 -11.83 -11.42 4.59
C GLY A 3 -10.83 -11.27 3.45
N ARG A 4 -11.23 -10.55 2.41
CA ARG A 4 -10.36 -10.24 1.28
C ARG A 4 -9.16 -9.41 1.76
N LYS A 5 -7.94 -9.81 1.38
CA LYS A 5 -6.70 -9.08 1.74
C LYS A 5 -6.65 -7.72 1.05
N LYS A 6 -6.09 -6.71 1.73
CA LYS A 6 -5.97 -5.35 1.20
C LYS A 6 -4.52 -4.92 1.06
N VAL A 7 -4.17 -4.38 -0.11
CA VAL A 7 -2.84 -3.83 -0.38
C VAL A 7 -2.95 -2.34 -0.70
N LEU A 8 -2.23 -1.52 0.06
CA LEU A 8 -2.04 -0.11 -0.23
C LEU A 8 -0.81 0.08 -1.13
N VAL A 9 -0.98 0.78 -2.23
CA VAL A 9 0.10 1.16 -3.13
C VAL A 9 0.30 2.66 -3.02
N THR A 10 1.36 3.08 -2.32
CA THR A 10 1.69 4.50 -2.14
C THR A 10 2.57 5.04 -3.27
N ALA A 11 3.23 4.15 -4.02
CA ALA A 11 4.03 4.50 -5.18
C ALA A 11 3.21 5.19 -6.28
N THR A 12 3.72 6.29 -6.82
CA THR A 12 3.07 7.00 -7.93
C THR A 12 3.22 6.21 -9.23
N ASN A 13 2.25 6.35 -10.14
CA ASN A 13 2.24 5.70 -11.46
C ASN A 13 2.24 4.15 -11.46
N TYR A 14 1.88 3.49 -10.36
CA TYR A 14 1.90 2.02 -10.25
C TYR A 14 1.05 1.33 -11.32
N SER A 15 -0.23 1.69 -11.47
CA SER A 15 -1.08 1.14 -12.54
C SER A 15 -0.53 1.32 -13.95
N THR A 16 0.28 2.35 -14.18
CA THR A 16 0.86 2.63 -15.50
C THR A 16 2.11 1.81 -15.73
N LEU A 17 3.00 1.74 -14.73
CA LEU A 17 4.33 1.14 -14.83
C LEU A 17 4.34 -0.35 -14.47
N CYS A 18 3.36 -0.83 -13.70
CA CYS A 18 3.36 -2.16 -13.08
C CYS A 18 2.04 -2.91 -13.33
N LYS A 19 1.50 -2.81 -14.55
CA LYS A 19 0.23 -3.45 -14.96
C LYS A 19 0.17 -4.94 -14.61
N GLU A 20 1.25 -5.66 -14.86
CA GLU A 20 1.33 -7.11 -14.58
C GLU A 20 1.24 -7.40 -13.08
N ALA A 21 1.91 -6.60 -12.25
CA ALA A 21 1.86 -6.74 -10.80
C ALA A 21 0.47 -6.41 -10.25
N LYS A 22 -0.18 -5.36 -10.77
CA LYS A 22 -1.58 -5.03 -10.41
C LYS A 22 -2.53 -6.17 -10.79
N ALA A 23 -2.43 -6.69 -12.02
CA ALA A 23 -3.25 -7.80 -12.47
C ALA A 23 -3.03 -9.06 -11.60
N LEU A 24 -1.80 -9.34 -11.18
CA LEU A 24 -1.51 -10.46 -10.28
C LEU A 24 -2.21 -10.32 -8.92
N LEU A 25 -2.20 -9.13 -8.32
CA LEU A 25 -2.94 -8.87 -7.07
C LEU A 25 -4.45 -9.09 -7.27
N GLU A 26 -5.02 -8.50 -8.33
CA GLU A 26 -6.46 -8.60 -8.63
C GLU A 26 -6.89 -10.05 -8.91
N GLN A 27 -6.09 -10.82 -9.66
CA GLN A 27 -6.34 -12.24 -9.94
C GLN A 27 -6.36 -13.10 -8.68
N ASN A 28 -5.57 -12.73 -7.67
CA ASN A 28 -5.57 -13.37 -6.36
C ASN A 28 -6.65 -12.83 -5.42
N GLN A 29 -7.61 -12.06 -5.96
CA GLN A 29 -8.69 -11.43 -5.20
C GLN A 29 -8.14 -10.54 -4.08
N ILE A 30 -7.08 -9.79 -4.32
CA ILE A 30 -6.57 -8.79 -3.38
C ILE A 30 -7.15 -7.43 -3.77
N ASP A 31 -7.73 -6.72 -2.80
CA ASP A 31 -8.19 -5.34 -3.04
C ASP A 31 -6.98 -4.41 -3.06
N VAL A 32 -6.81 -3.70 -4.17
CA VAL A 32 -5.72 -2.76 -4.38
C VAL A 32 -6.24 -1.34 -4.18
N ILE A 33 -5.68 -0.63 -3.21
CA ILE A 33 -5.94 0.79 -2.95
C ILE A 33 -4.71 1.55 -3.43
N GLU A 34 -4.88 2.43 -4.42
CA GLU A 34 -3.79 3.23 -4.95
C GLU A 34 -3.79 4.64 -4.38
N ASN A 35 -2.60 5.20 -4.23
CA ASN A 35 -2.37 6.60 -3.92
C ASN A 35 -3.13 7.49 -4.93
N PRO A 36 -4.11 8.29 -4.48
CA PRO A 36 -4.85 9.19 -5.37
C PRO A 36 -4.04 10.45 -5.72
N HIS A 37 -2.84 10.61 -5.15
CA HIS A 37 -1.98 11.77 -5.33
C HIS A 37 -0.76 11.43 -6.19
N ASP A 38 -0.30 12.38 -6.99
CA ASP A 38 0.97 12.28 -7.73
C ASP A 38 2.17 12.72 -6.87
N ARG A 39 2.13 12.40 -5.58
CA ARG A 39 3.17 12.71 -4.59
C ARG A 39 3.15 11.68 -3.46
N PRO A 40 4.20 11.60 -2.63
CA PRO A 40 4.16 10.78 -1.42
C PRO A 40 2.95 11.15 -0.55
N MET A 41 2.32 10.11 0.02
CA MET A 41 1.26 10.31 1.00
C MET A 41 1.85 10.92 2.28
N THR A 42 1.10 11.83 2.88
CA THR A 42 1.41 12.40 4.20
C THR A 42 1.04 11.42 5.31
N PHE A 43 1.53 11.68 6.52
CA PHE A 43 1.16 10.89 7.70
C PHE A 43 -0.37 10.85 7.91
N GLU A 44 -1.06 11.97 7.73
CA GLU A 44 -2.52 12.02 7.96
C GLU A 44 -3.30 11.24 6.91
N GLU A 45 -2.88 11.31 5.65
CA GLU A 45 -3.47 10.49 4.58
C GLU A 45 -3.23 9.00 4.80
N LEU A 46 -2.04 8.62 5.30
CA LEU A 46 -1.75 7.22 5.68
C LEU A 46 -2.62 6.78 6.86
N ARG A 47 -2.74 7.63 7.89
CA ARG A 47 -3.55 7.36 9.08
C ARG A 47 -5.01 7.03 8.75
N GLU A 48 -5.57 7.64 7.71
CA GLU A 48 -6.96 7.40 7.30
C GLU A 48 -7.21 6.00 6.72
N VAL A 49 -6.18 5.36 6.17
CA VAL A 49 -6.33 4.08 5.44
C VAL A 49 -5.62 2.91 6.09
N ILE A 50 -4.53 3.13 6.83
CA ILE A 50 -3.56 2.08 7.16
C ILE A 50 -4.07 1.03 8.15
N SER A 51 -5.11 1.33 8.92
CA SER A 51 -5.63 0.42 9.95
C SER A 51 -6.21 -0.88 9.40
N ASP A 52 -6.59 -0.89 8.12
CA ASP A 52 -7.24 -2.01 7.44
C ASP A 52 -6.41 -2.56 6.27
N ILE A 53 -5.08 -2.43 6.33
CA ILE A 53 -4.16 -2.84 5.27
C ILE A 53 -3.33 -4.04 5.71
N ASP A 54 -3.28 -5.08 4.87
CA ASP A 54 -2.45 -6.27 5.09
C ASP A 54 -1.03 -6.13 4.53
N GLY A 55 -0.86 -5.34 3.47
CA GLY A 55 0.42 -5.18 2.78
C GLY A 55 0.56 -3.84 2.06
N VAL A 56 1.80 -3.41 1.85
CA VAL A 56 2.09 -2.12 1.21
C VAL A 56 3.09 -2.29 0.08
N VAL A 57 2.84 -1.63 -1.06
CA VAL A 57 3.85 -1.31 -2.07
C VAL A 57 4.25 0.15 -1.87
N ALA A 58 5.35 0.37 -1.16
CA ALA A 58 5.76 1.67 -0.64
C ALA A 58 6.52 2.49 -1.71
N GLY A 59 6.08 3.73 -1.93
CA GLY A 59 6.79 4.74 -2.70
C GLY A 59 7.98 5.34 -1.92
N VAL A 60 8.09 6.66 -1.87
CA VAL A 60 9.14 7.37 -1.09
C VAL A 60 8.58 8.07 0.16
N ASP A 61 7.33 7.78 0.51
CA ASP A 61 6.68 8.12 1.77
C ASP A 61 7.41 7.54 2.99
N SER A 62 7.16 8.18 4.14
CA SER A 62 7.82 7.89 5.41
C SER A 62 7.05 6.83 6.20
N TRP A 63 7.72 5.72 6.47
CA TRP A 63 7.22 4.61 7.30
C TRP A 63 8.03 4.57 8.60
N ASN A 64 7.38 4.91 9.71
CA ASN A 64 8.01 5.01 11.02
C ASN A 64 7.12 4.42 12.11
N GLU A 65 7.61 4.41 13.36
CA GLU A 65 6.91 3.93 14.55
C GLU A 65 5.46 4.45 14.62
N ALA A 66 5.24 5.75 14.41
CA ALA A 66 3.90 6.33 14.52
C ALA A 66 2.91 5.76 13.50
N VAL A 67 3.37 5.44 12.28
CA VAL A 67 2.54 4.76 11.27
C VAL A 67 2.29 3.32 11.66
N PHE A 68 3.32 2.60 12.11
CA PHE A 68 3.20 1.18 12.45
C PHE A 68 2.28 0.92 13.65
N GLN A 69 2.24 1.81 14.63
CA GLN A 69 1.30 1.74 15.75
C GLN A 69 -0.17 1.83 15.31
N LEU A 70 -0.44 2.38 14.12
CA LEU A 70 -1.79 2.50 13.54
C LEU A 70 -2.14 1.33 12.60
N ALA A 71 -1.20 0.41 12.36
CA ALA A 71 -1.28 -0.59 11.29
C ALA A 71 -1.34 -2.05 11.84
N PRO A 72 -2.37 -2.43 12.61
CA PRO A 72 -2.42 -3.71 13.33
C PRO A 72 -2.46 -4.94 12.40
N HIS A 73 -2.83 -4.76 11.13
CA HIS A 73 -2.96 -5.83 10.15
C HIS A 73 -1.78 -5.91 9.17
N LEU A 74 -0.89 -4.92 9.19
CA LEU A 74 0.19 -4.81 8.23
C LEU A 74 1.24 -5.92 8.45
N LYS A 75 1.42 -6.77 7.44
CA LYS A 75 2.31 -7.94 7.50
C LYS A 75 3.55 -7.79 6.63
N VAL A 76 3.49 -6.96 5.58
CA VAL A 76 4.56 -6.83 4.60
C VAL A 76 4.61 -5.44 4.00
N ILE A 77 5.84 -4.94 3.79
CA ILE A 77 6.12 -3.74 3.04
C ILE A 77 7.12 -4.11 1.95
N SER A 78 6.74 -3.89 0.69
CA SER A 78 7.62 -4.01 -0.47
C SER A 78 7.98 -2.62 -0.95
N ARG A 79 9.27 -2.32 -1.09
CA ARG A 79 9.72 -1.00 -1.56
C ARG A 79 9.69 -0.96 -3.08
N PHE A 80 9.01 0.04 -3.64
CA PHE A 80 9.04 0.31 -5.07
C PHE A 80 10.28 1.11 -5.43
N GLY A 81 11.40 0.40 -5.64
CA GLY A 81 12.71 0.97 -5.92
C GLY A 81 13.82 0.18 -5.25
N VAL A 82 14.97 0.83 -5.04
CA VAL A 82 16.11 0.27 -4.31
C VAL A 82 16.27 0.99 -2.97
N GLY A 83 16.54 0.26 -1.89
CA GLY A 83 16.66 0.81 -0.53
C GLY A 83 16.77 -0.28 0.52
#